data_AF-A0A5J5IST9-F1
#
_entry.id   AF-A0A5J5IST9-F1
#
_cell.length_a   1.000
_cell.length_b   1.000
_cell.length_c   1.000
_cell.angle_alpha   90.00
_cell.angle_beta   90.00
_cell.angle_gamma   90.00
#
_symmetry.space_group_name_H-M   'P 1'
#
loop_
_entity.id
_entity.type
_entity.pdbx_description
1 polymer ?
#
loop_
_entity_poly.entity_id
_entity_poly.type
_entity_poly.pdbx_seq_one_letter_code
_entity_poly.pdbx_strand_id
1 'polypeptide(L)'
;MAKNRFPGKTCVFCSNPSVGVGEHVWPLWFLQEFHGEGPFTAARAGKPYVKRDKTTYTSDSLQGVHVPACAECNAILNRTIEEPAKPIIRRILKHADSRDSLPLTAHECAAVARWLLKIGLLSAHPAAEYDHPGLQRDLDMPRLATVRPEWLEWMRARIDPPDGFSVYVTRRDLRGEDSEVDAPQQILIPRVIVDGVDLDFMSRSFGLTGVNVNLVWHPGWPITHPQVDVGRAARLWPEPHPVDFGTLPIVAPKEFSFWVGAVGELAYTTASFARASQLPLSVDADPIAAFFGNAGEDVQEGSQPPAVAP
;
A
#
# COMPACT_ATOMS: atom_id res chain seq x y z
N MET A 1 10.42 6.76 -33.03
CA MET A 1 10.48 7.17 -31.61
C MET A 1 9.06 7.26 -31.09
N ALA A 2 8.76 6.67 -29.93
CA ALA A 2 7.47 6.87 -29.30
C ALA A 2 7.25 8.37 -29.04
N LYS A 3 6.03 8.87 -29.30
CA LYS A 3 5.66 10.26 -28.99
C LYS A 3 5.89 10.51 -27.49
N ASN A 4 6.51 11.65 -27.14
CA ASN A 4 6.66 12.03 -25.74
C ASN A 4 5.28 12.15 -25.11
N ARG A 5 4.97 11.27 -24.14
CA ARG A 5 3.68 11.21 -23.44
C ARG A 5 3.49 12.42 -22.53
N PHE A 6 4.58 12.93 -21.96
CA PHE A 6 4.58 13.99 -20.97
C PHE A 6 5.32 15.24 -21.47
N PRO A 7 4.87 15.86 -22.58
CA PRO A 7 5.55 17.02 -23.15
C PRO A 7 5.57 18.18 -22.14
N GLY A 8 6.77 18.73 -21.90
CA GLY A 8 6.97 19.87 -21.00
C GLY A 8 6.87 19.55 -19.50
N LYS A 9 6.72 18.28 -19.10
CA LYS A 9 6.72 17.88 -17.69
C LYS A 9 8.14 17.56 -17.21
N THR A 10 8.39 17.81 -15.93
CA THR A 10 9.60 17.37 -15.23
C THR A 10 9.42 15.94 -14.72
N CYS A 11 10.53 15.23 -14.54
CA CYS A 11 10.58 13.94 -13.87
C CYS A 11 9.98 14.03 -12.46
N VAL A 12 9.24 13.01 -12.02
CA VAL A 12 8.70 12.99 -10.64
C VAL A 12 9.76 12.71 -9.57
N PHE A 13 10.94 12.22 -9.99
CA PHE A 13 12.06 11.88 -9.09
C PHE A 13 13.15 12.95 -9.02
N CYS A 14 13.18 13.89 -9.97
CA CYS A 14 14.19 14.93 -10.06
C CYS A 14 13.73 16.08 -10.97
N SER A 15 14.52 17.14 -11.10
CA SER A 15 14.14 18.30 -11.92
C SER A 15 14.40 18.16 -13.43
N ASN A 16 14.91 17.01 -13.91
CA ASN A 16 15.22 16.80 -15.33
C ASN A 16 13.92 16.68 -16.18
N PRO A 17 13.94 17.04 -17.47
CA PRO A 17 12.79 16.86 -18.35
C PRO A 17 12.37 15.39 -18.50
N SER A 18 11.06 15.14 -18.58
CA SER A 18 10.51 13.82 -18.89
C SER A 18 10.71 13.46 -20.37
N VAL A 19 10.99 12.19 -20.64
CA VAL A 19 11.26 11.68 -21.99
C VAL A 19 10.43 10.44 -22.33
N GLY A 20 10.16 10.23 -23.63
CA GLY A 20 9.45 9.04 -24.10
C GLY A 20 8.07 8.87 -23.47
N VAL A 21 7.76 7.66 -23.01
CA VAL A 21 6.49 7.36 -22.33
C VAL A 21 6.54 7.62 -20.82
N GLY A 22 7.65 8.14 -20.29
CA GLY A 22 7.90 8.27 -18.85
C GLY A 22 8.34 6.95 -18.20
N GLU A 23 8.12 6.83 -16.89
CA GLU A 23 8.35 5.61 -16.12
C GLU A 23 7.10 4.76 -16.14
N HIS A 24 7.26 3.46 -16.42
CA HIS A 24 6.19 2.49 -16.27
C HIS A 24 5.99 2.19 -14.78
N VAL A 25 4.80 2.46 -14.23
CA VAL A 25 4.48 2.10 -12.84
C VAL A 25 4.60 0.60 -12.64
N TRP A 26 3.89 -0.16 -13.48
CA TRP A 26 4.06 -1.60 -13.64
C TRP A 26 5.16 -1.85 -14.66
N PRO A 27 6.28 -2.51 -14.31
CA PRO A 27 7.38 -2.72 -15.23
C PRO A 27 6.95 -3.31 -16.56
N LEU A 28 7.60 -2.94 -17.66
CA LEU A 28 7.26 -3.46 -18.98
C LEU A 28 7.32 -4.99 -19.03
N TRP A 29 8.32 -5.60 -18.37
CA TRP A 29 8.42 -7.06 -18.30
C TRP A 29 7.23 -7.70 -17.59
N PHE A 30 6.62 -7.02 -16.61
CA PHE A 30 5.46 -7.52 -15.88
C PHE A 30 4.22 -7.46 -16.77
N LEU A 31 4.00 -6.33 -17.45
CA LEU A 31 2.90 -6.17 -18.41
C LEU A 31 2.96 -7.21 -19.54
N GLN A 32 4.18 -7.57 -19.97
CA GLN A 32 4.42 -8.58 -21.00
C GLN A 32 4.06 -10.02 -20.56
N GLU A 33 4.07 -10.34 -19.25
CA GLU A 33 3.62 -11.65 -18.78
C GLU A 33 2.13 -11.88 -19.07
N PHE A 34 1.34 -10.80 -19.21
CA PHE A 34 -0.11 -10.85 -19.44
C PHE A 34 -0.49 -10.58 -20.90
N HIS A 35 0.47 -10.55 -21.82
CA HIS A 35 0.18 -10.27 -23.23
C HIS A 35 -0.46 -11.48 -23.90
N GLY A 36 -1.68 -11.31 -24.43
CA GLY A 36 -2.43 -12.40 -25.08
C GLY A 36 -3.25 -13.27 -24.12
N GLU A 37 -3.29 -12.92 -22.83
CA GLU A 37 -4.15 -13.57 -21.83
C GLU A 37 -5.53 -12.90 -21.72
N GLY A 38 -5.80 -11.89 -22.55
CA GLY A 38 -7.06 -11.16 -22.55
C GLY A 38 -8.29 -12.00 -22.96
N PRO A 39 -9.49 -11.39 -22.90
CA PRO A 39 -9.71 -9.96 -22.78
C PRO A 39 -9.60 -9.45 -21.34
N PHE A 40 -8.73 -8.46 -21.12
CA PHE A 40 -8.69 -7.68 -19.87
C PHE A 40 -9.76 -6.60 -19.90
N THR A 41 -10.44 -6.42 -18.76
CA THR A 41 -11.41 -5.35 -18.54
C THR A 41 -11.04 -4.58 -17.28
N ALA A 42 -11.36 -3.28 -17.24
CA ALA A 42 -11.32 -2.52 -15.99
C ALA A 42 -12.73 -2.22 -15.49
N ALA A 43 -12.89 -2.22 -14.17
CA ALA A 43 -14.13 -1.89 -13.50
C ALA A 43 -13.86 -1.10 -12.22
N ARG A 44 -14.85 -0.32 -11.79
CA ARG A 44 -14.84 0.36 -10.49
C ARG A 44 -16.08 -0.02 -9.71
N ALA A 45 -15.89 -0.49 -8.48
CA ALA A 45 -16.97 -0.98 -7.63
C ALA A 45 -17.90 -1.97 -8.38
N GLY A 46 -17.30 -2.93 -9.10
CA GLY A 46 -18.02 -3.93 -9.90
C GLY A 46 -18.62 -3.41 -11.22
N LYS A 47 -18.58 -2.10 -11.50
CA LYS A 47 -19.13 -1.53 -12.73
C LYS A 47 -18.04 -1.40 -13.80
N PRO A 48 -18.15 -2.08 -14.96
CA PRO A 48 -17.14 -2.02 -16.00
C PRO A 48 -17.08 -0.63 -16.64
N TYR A 49 -15.88 -0.20 -17.05
CA TYR A 49 -15.76 0.98 -17.91
C TYR A 49 -16.22 0.64 -19.33
N VAL A 50 -17.06 1.50 -19.90
CA VAL A 50 -17.66 1.29 -21.21
C VAL A 50 -17.18 2.33 -22.25
N LYS A 51 -17.23 1.94 -23.51
CA LYS A 51 -17.04 2.81 -24.69
C LYS A 51 -18.29 3.67 -24.91
N ARG A 52 -18.23 4.59 -25.90
CA ARG A 52 -19.34 5.50 -26.25
C ARG A 52 -20.61 4.75 -26.69
N ASP A 53 -20.46 3.58 -27.29
CA ASP A 53 -21.54 2.69 -27.73
C ASP A 53 -22.09 1.79 -26.60
N LYS A 54 -21.66 2.02 -25.34
CA LYS A 54 -22.01 1.23 -24.14
C LYS A 54 -21.45 -0.19 -24.10
N THR A 55 -20.56 -0.57 -25.02
CA THR A 55 -19.84 -1.84 -24.92
C THR A 55 -18.69 -1.74 -23.91
N THR A 56 -18.36 -2.84 -23.23
CA THR A 56 -17.23 -2.87 -22.29
C THR A 56 -15.92 -2.59 -23.01
N TYR A 57 -15.07 -1.75 -22.39
CA TYR A 57 -13.71 -1.58 -22.87
C TYR A 57 -12.89 -2.85 -22.56
N THR A 58 -12.33 -3.47 -23.59
CA THR A 58 -11.47 -4.66 -23.48
C THR A 58 -10.10 -4.39 -24.10
N SER A 59 -9.08 -5.10 -23.62
CA SER A 59 -7.74 -5.10 -24.19
C SER A 59 -7.14 -6.51 -24.19
N ASP A 60 -6.31 -6.83 -25.16
CA ASP A 60 -5.64 -8.14 -25.25
C ASP A 60 -4.43 -8.26 -24.31
N SER A 61 -4.07 -7.16 -23.63
CA SER A 61 -2.99 -7.11 -22.66
C SER A 61 -3.38 -6.27 -21.44
N LEU A 62 -2.71 -6.52 -20.31
CA LEU A 62 -2.79 -5.64 -19.16
C LEU A 62 -2.31 -4.23 -19.56
N GLN A 63 -3.16 -3.23 -19.32
CA GLN A 63 -2.88 -1.84 -19.70
C GLN A 63 -1.99 -1.16 -18.66
N GLY A 64 -1.04 -0.34 -19.13
CA GLY A 64 -0.04 0.30 -18.30
C GLY A 64 -0.53 1.56 -17.59
N VAL A 65 0.28 1.97 -16.61
CA VAL A 65 0.20 3.28 -15.94
C VAL A 65 1.59 3.89 -16.01
N HIS A 66 1.66 5.19 -16.27
CA HIS A 66 2.92 5.88 -16.48
C HIS A 66 3.01 7.14 -15.62
N VAL A 67 4.21 7.53 -15.19
CA VAL A 67 4.48 8.84 -14.58
C VAL A 67 5.59 9.57 -15.34
N PRO A 68 5.62 10.92 -15.35
CA PRO A 68 6.72 11.67 -15.95
C PRO A 68 8.07 11.25 -15.36
N ALA A 69 9.04 10.90 -16.21
CA ALA A 69 10.37 10.52 -15.75
C ALA A 69 11.44 10.72 -16.82
N CYS A 70 12.67 11.00 -16.37
CA CYS A 70 13.84 11.11 -17.25
C CYS A 70 14.49 9.74 -17.44
N ALA A 71 15.27 9.58 -18.52
CA ALA A 71 15.92 8.31 -18.86
C ALA A 71 16.84 7.77 -17.75
N GLU A 72 17.55 8.66 -17.04
CA GLU A 72 18.45 8.27 -15.97
C GLU A 72 17.70 7.69 -14.77
N CYS A 73 16.61 8.32 -14.33
CA CYS A 73 15.81 7.81 -13.22
C CYS A 73 15.17 6.47 -13.59
N ASN A 74 14.61 6.32 -14.79
CA ASN A 74 14.09 5.03 -15.27
C ASN A 74 15.16 3.94 -15.23
N ALA A 75 16.37 4.23 -15.70
CA ALA A 75 17.47 3.26 -15.68
C ALA A 75 17.89 2.87 -14.25
N ILE A 76 17.85 3.82 -13.31
CA ILE A 76 18.09 3.55 -11.89
C ILE A 76 17.01 2.61 -11.35
N LEU A 77 15.73 2.99 -11.49
CA LEU A 77 14.59 2.21 -10.99
C LEU A 77 14.58 0.78 -11.55
N ASN A 78 14.82 0.60 -12.85
CA ASN A 78 14.92 -0.72 -13.45
C ASN A 78 16.01 -1.56 -12.77
N ARG A 79 17.22 -1.01 -12.62
CA ARG A 79 18.37 -1.75 -12.06
C ARG A 79 18.24 -2.03 -10.56
N THR A 80 17.73 -1.07 -9.77
CA THR A 80 17.76 -1.14 -8.30
C THR A 80 16.48 -1.68 -7.68
N ILE A 81 15.36 -1.64 -8.40
CA ILE A 81 14.04 -2.05 -7.89
C ILE A 81 13.46 -3.18 -8.75
N GLU A 82 13.40 -3.01 -10.08
CA GLU A 82 12.67 -3.96 -10.92
C GLU A 82 13.41 -5.28 -11.16
N GLU A 83 14.68 -5.21 -11.57
CA GLU A 83 15.49 -6.39 -11.87
C GLU A 83 15.66 -7.31 -10.65
N PRO A 84 15.94 -6.80 -9.43
CA PRO A 84 15.99 -7.64 -8.24
C PRO A 84 14.65 -8.34 -7.93
N ALA A 85 13.53 -7.65 -8.11
CA ALA A 85 12.20 -8.18 -7.78
C ALA A 85 11.68 -9.17 -8.83
N LYS A 86 12.03 -8.99 -10.10
CA LYS A 86 11.52 -9.74 -11.26
C LYS A 86 11.49 -11.27 -11.09
N PRO A 87 12.58 -11.96 -10.74
CA PRO A 87 12.54 -13.43 -10.59
C PRO A 87 11.62 -13.88 -9.45
N ILE A 88 11.51 -13.08 -8.39
CA ILE A 88 10.71 -13.38 -7.20
C ILE A 88 9.23 -13.17 -7.49
N ILE A 89 8.87 -12.06 -8.12
CA ILE A 89 7.49 -11.79 -8.55
C ILE A 89 7.02 -12.86 -9.54
N ARG A 90 7.86 -13.29 -10.48
CA ARG A 90 7.53 -14.42 -11.37
C ARG A 90 7.30 -15.73 -10.62
N ARG A 91 8.07 -16.01 -9.56
CA ARG A 91 7.82 -17.18 -8.69
C ARG A 91 6.47 -17.07 -7.99
N ILE A 92 6.15 -15.90 -7.43
CA ILE A 92 4.86 -15.63 -6.76
C ILE A 92 3.68 -15.77 -7.74
N LEU A 93 3.77 -15.18 -8.93
CA LEU A 93 2.73 -15.28 -9.96
C LEU A 93 2.50 -16.72 -10.41
N LYS A 94 3.57 -17.48 -10.64
CA LYS A 94 3.49 -18.91 -11.00
C LYS A 94 2.94 -19.77 -9.88
N HIS A 95 3.20 -19.37 -8.63
CA HIS A 95 2.68 -20.06 -7.46
C HIS A 95 1.17 -19.90 -7.33
N ALA A 96 0.62 -18.73 -7.71
CA ALA A 96 -0.82 -18.46 -7.78
C ALA A 96 -1.56 -18.94 -6.51
N ASP A 97 -2.50 -19.88 -6.69
CA ASP A 97 -3.33 -20.44 -5.61
C ASP A 97 -2.74 -21.72 -4.98
N SER A 98 -1.52 -22.13 -5.35
CA SER A 98 -0.87 -23.32 -4.77
C SER A 98 -0.70 -23.18 -3.25
N ARG A 99 -0.84 -24.27 -2.50
CA ARG A 99 -0.58 -24.32 -1.05
C ARG A 99 0.83 -24.84 -0.72
N ASP A 100 1.65 -25.05 -1.74
CA ASP A 100 3.01 -25.53 -1.55
C ASP A 100 3.86 -24.46 -0.84
N SER A 101 4.93 -24.88 -0.18
CA SER A 101 5.88 -23.96 0.41
C SER A 101 6.53 -23.08 -0.69
N LEU A 102 6.58 -21.77 -0.44
CA LEU A 102 7.32 -20.80 -1.24
C LEU A 102 8.17 -19.93 -0.29
N PRO A 103 9.32 -20.44 0.17
CA PRO A 103 10.20 -19.68 1.05
C PRO A 103 10.84 -18.54 0.28
N LEU A 104 10.76 -17.35 0.88
CA LEU A 104 11.44 -16.13 0.48
C LEU A 104 12.45 -15.77 1.57
N THR A 105 13.68 -15.47 1.15
CA THR A 105 14.71 -14.93 2.05
C THR A 105 14.41 -13.48 2.43
N ALA A 106 15.03 -12.98 3.49
CA ALA A 106 14.91 -11.57 3.87
C ALA A 106 15.29 -10.61 2.73
N HIS A 107 16.31 -10.95 1.93
CA HIS A 107 16.71 -10.14 0.77
C HIS A 107 15.65 -10.13 -0.33
N GLU A 108 15.03 -11.28 -0.60
CA GLU A 108 13.92 -11.37 -1.57
C GLU A 108 12.69 -10.61 -1.07
N CYS A 109 12.35 -10.71 0.22
CA CYS A 109 11.29 -9.92 0.85
C CYS A 109 11.56 -8.41 0.71
N ALA A 110 12.80 -7.95 0.93
CA ALA A 110 13.19 -6.55 0.73
C ALA A 110 13.04 -6.10 -0.72
N ALA A 111 13.47 -6.93 -1.69
CA ALA A 111 13.32 -6.64 -3.11
C ALA A 111 11.84 -6.53 -3.53
N VAL A 112 11.00 -7.45 -3.05
CA VAL A 112 9.54 -7.40 -3.28
C VAL A 112 8.94 -6.16 -2.63
N ALA A 113 9.31 -5.82 -1.39
CA ALA A 113 8.80 -4.65 -0.70
C ALA A 113 9.10 -3.34 -1.45
N ARG A 114 10.35 -3.15 -1.90
CA ARG A 114 10.74 -1.97 -2.70
C ARG A 114 9.94 -1.88 -4.00
N TRP A 115 9.72 -3.01 -4.67
CA TRP A 115 8.92 -3.08 -5.89
C TRP A 115 7.44 -2.74 -5.66
N LEU A 116 6.85 -3.26 -4.58
CA LEU A 116 5.48 -2.96 -4.18
C LEU A 116 5.30 -1.49 -3.78
N LEU A 117 6.26 -0.91 -3.04
CA LEU A 117 6.27 0.52 -2.70
C LEU A 117 6.29 1.39 -3.96
N LYS A 118 7.18 1.08 -4.92
CA LYS A 118 7.21 1.74 -6.23
C LYS A 118 5.83 1.73 -6.88
N ILE A 119 5.21 0.56 -7.02
CA ILE A 119 3.92 0.44 -7.69
C ILE A 119 2.83 1.21 -6.95
N GLY A 120 2.70 1.04 -5.64
CA GLY A 120 1.64 1.68 -4.86
C GLY A 120 1.77 3.21 -4.83
N LEU A 121 2.99 3.73 -4.68
CA LEU A 121 3.25 5.18 -4.69
C LEU A 121 3.02 5.77 -6.07
N LEU A 122 3.58 5.17 -7.12
CA LEU A 122 3.50 5.74 -8.46
C LEU A 122 2.13 5.54 -9.12
N SER A 123 1.41 4.45 -8.84
CA SER A 123 0.04 4.24 -9.35
C SER A 123 -0.95 5.28 -8.82
N ALA A 124 -0.74 5.74 -7.59
CA ALA A 124 -1.58 6.73 -6.93
C ALA A 124 -1.03 8.17 -7.07
N HIS A 125 0.14 8.34 -7.67
CA HIS A 125 0.77 9.65 -7.86
C HIS A 125 -0.15 10.59 -8.67
N PRO A 126 -0.29 11.89 -8.32
CA PRO A 126 -1.16 12.83 -9.04
C PRO A 126 -0.82 12.97 -10.54
N ALA A 127 0.45 12.78 -10.89
CA ALA A 127 0.93 12.83 -12.27
C ALA A 127 0.78 11.51 -13.06
N ALA A 128 0.22 10.45 -12.47
CA ALA A 128 0.09 9.18 -13.18
C ALA A 128 -1.00 9.22 -14.28
N GLU A 129 -0.65 8.74 -15.47
CA GLU A 129 -1.54 8.58 -16.61
C GLU A 129 -1.76 7.10 -16.94
N TYR A 130 -3.01 6.70 -17.14
CA TYR A 130 -3.42 5.35 -17.48
C TYR A 130 -3.54 5.17 -18.99
N ASP A 131 -3.13 4.02 -19.51
CA ASP A 131 -3.40 3.64 -20.91
C ASP A 131 -4.89 3.39 -21.16
N HIS A 132 -5.60 2.92 -20.12
CA HIS A 132 -7.03 2.65 -20.18
C HIS A 132 -7.83 3.97 -20.20
N PRO A 133 -8.56 4.31 -21.30
CA PRO A 133 -9.25 5.59 -21.41
C PRO A 133 -10.38 5.80 -20.39
N GLY A 134 -11.00 4.72 -19.91
CA GLY A 134 -11.97 4.75 -18.78
C GLY A 134 -11.32 5.23 -17.48
N LEU A 135 -10.32 4.48 -16.98
CA LEU A 135 -9.52 4.87 -15.80
C LEU A 135 -8.92 6.28 -15.93
N GLN A 136 -8.37 6.65 -17.09
CA GLN A 136 -7.78 7.98 -17.30
C GLN A 136 -8.76 9.14 -17.10
N ARG A 137 -10.06 8.90 -17.33
CA ARG A 137 -11.12 9.90 -17.21
C ARG A 137 -11.88 9.82 -15.90
N ASP A 138 -11.58 8.82 -15.07
CA ASP A 138 -12.25 8.65 -13.78
C ASP A 138 -11.69 9.66 -12.77
N LEU A 139 -12.49 10.69 -12.48
CA LEU A 139 -12.09 11.77 -11.58
C LEU A 139 -12.04 11.35 -10.11
N ASP A 140 -12.72 10.27 -9.75
CA ASP A 140 -12.71 9.78 -8.37
C ASP A 140 -11.71 8.64 -8.19
N MET A 141 -10.84 8.36 -9.18
CA MET A 141 -9.76 7.40 -9.00
C MET A 141 -8.90 7.84 -7.81
N PRO A 142 -8.76 7.02 -6.75
CA PRO A 142 -8.07 7.45 -5.55
C PRO A 142 -6.61 7.81 -5.84
N ARG A 143 -6.25 9.09 -5.69
CA ARG A 143 -4.87 9.61 -5.77
C ARG A 143 -4.34 9.97 -4.40
N LEU A 144 -3.02 10.07 -4.29
CA LEU A 144 -2.37 10.68 -3.14
C LEU A 144 -2.70 12.18 -3.15
N ALA A 145 -3.20 12.71 -2.03
CA ALA A 145 -3.47 14.14 -1.88
C ALA A 145 -2.17 14.96 -1.88
N THR A 146 -1.14 14.41 -1.23
CA THR A 146 0.21 14.97 -1.13
C THR A 146 1.20 13.91 -1.62
N VAL A 147 2.34 14.33 -2.19
CA VAL A 147 3.49 13.45 -2.41
C VAL A 147 4.70 14.11 -1.78
N ARG A 148 5.24 13.48 -0.73
CA ARG A 148 6.41 14.01 -0.05
C ARG A 148 7.70 13.61 -0.78
N PRO A 149 8.71 14.48 -0.89
CA PRO A 149 9.97 14.16 -1.57
C PRO A 149 10.61 12.86 -1.07
N GLU A 150 10.63 12.64 0.24
CA GLU A 150 11.21 11.45 0.88
C GLU A 150 10.52 10.14 0.47
N TRP A 151 9.28 10.19 -0.01
CA TRP A 151 8.58 9.00 -0.49
C TRP A 151 9.16 8.47 -1.80
N LEU A 152 9.81 9.34 -2.58
CA LEU A 152 10.36 9.01 -3.90
C LEU A 152 11.89 9.11 -3.95
N GLU A 153 12.51 9.91 -3.08
CA GLU A 153 13.95 10.19 -3.11
C GLU A 153 14.80 8.91 -3.00
N TRP A 154 14.39 7.96 -2.15
CA TRP A 154 15.10 6.70 -1.97
C TRP A 154 15.21 5.88 -3.27
N MET A 155 14.20 5.95 -4.14
CA MET A 155 14.17 5.22 -5.41
C MET A 155 15.31 5.68 -6.33
N ARG A 156 15.63 6.98 -6.32
CA ARG A 156 16.73 7.56 -7.11
C ARG A 156 18.07 7.44 -6.39
N ALA A 157 18.09 7.66 -5.07
CA ALA A 157 19.29 7.68 -4.26
C ALA A 157 19.93 6.29 -4.07
N ARG A 158 19.24 5.21 -4.46
CA ARG A 158 19.71 3.82 -4.32
C ARG A 158 19.93 3.42 -2.86
N ILE A 159 19.11 3.99 -1.99
CA ILE A 159 19.06 3.67 -0.56
C ILE A 159 17.77 2.94 -0.25
N ASP A 160 17.67 2.42 0.97
CA ASP A 160 16.48 1.79 1.48
C ASP A 160 15.29 2.76 1.57
N PRO A 161 14.05 2.30 1.34
CA PRO A 161 12.86 3.08 1.65
C PRO A 161 12.89 3.55 3.12
N PRO A 162 12.38 4.73 3.45
CA PRO A 162 12.36 5.18 4.84
C PRO A 162 11.57 4.23 5.75
N ASP A 163 12.00 4.10 7.00
CA ASP A 163 11.38 3.22 8.01
C ASP A 163 9.94 3.60 8.36
N GLY A 164 9.52 4.83 8.02
CA GLY A 164 8.13 5.27 8.12
C GLY A 164 7.18 4.54 7.19
N PHE A 165 7.67 3.78 6.21
CA PHE A 165 6.85 2.88 5.42
C PHE A 165 6.65 1.54 6.12
N SER A 166 5.48 0.93 5.93
CA SER A 166 5.29 -0.50 6.10
C SER A 166 4.62 -1.12 4.90
N VAL A 167 5.08 -2.31 4.55
CA VAL A 167 4.55 -3.11 3.44
C VAL A 167 4.06 -4.42 4.00
N TYR A 168 2.74 -4.61 3.99
CA TYR A 168 2.11 -5.85 4.40
C TYR A 168 1.59 -6.59 3.18
N VAL A 169 1.76 -7.90 3.16
CA VAL A 169 1.23 -8.78 2.12
C VAL A 169 0.38 -9.88 2.72
N THR A 170 -0.67 -10.24 1.99
CA THR A 170 -1.56 -11.37 2.27
C THR A 170 -1.73 -12.18 0.99
N ARG A 171 -2.04 -13.46 1.12
CA ARG A 171 -2.46 -14.27 -0.02
C ARG A 171 -3.92 -13.99 -0.35
N ARG A 172 -4.22 -13.92 -1.65
CA ARG A 172 -5.56 -13.64 -2.16
C ARG A 172 -5.95 -14.68 -3.20
N ASP A 173 -7.17 -15.18 -3.11
CA ASP A 173 -7.82 -15.93 -4.19
C ASP A 173 -8.41 -14.94 -5.21
N LEU A 174 -8.06 -15.10 -6.50
CA LEU A 174 -8.61 -14.29 -7.59
C LEU A 174 -9.85 -14.91 -8.25
N ARG A 175 -10.13 -16.19 -7.99
CA ARG A 175 -11.19 -16.97 -8.62
C ARG A 175 -12.42 -17.11 -7.72
N GLY A 176 -12.23 -17.01 -6.41
CA GLY A 176 -13.32 -16.91 -5.46
C GLY A 176 -14.05 -15.58 -5.55
N GLU A 177 -15.37 -15.58 -5.39
CA GLU A 177 -16.07 -14.36 -5.00
C GLU A 177 -15.47 -13.87 -3.69
N ASP A 178 -15.26 -12.55 -3.56
CA ASP A 178 -14.87 -11.95 -2.29
C ASP A 178 -15.88 -12.40 -1.24
N SER A 179 -15.48 -13.33 -0.38
CA SER A 179 -16.38 -13.88 0.64
C SER A 179 -16.87 -12.76 1.55
N GLU A 180 -18.12 -12.82 1.96
CA GLU A 180 -18.61 -11.93 3.01
C GLU A 180 -17.75 -12.12 4.26
N VAL A 181 -17.35 -10.99 4.85
CA VAL A 181 -16.54 -10.96 6.07
C VAL A 181 -17.44 -10.52 7.21
N ASP A 182 -17.64 -11.41 8.18
CA ASP A 182 -18.53 -11.15 9.32
C ASP A 182 -18.04 -10.00 10.22
N ALA A 183 -16.72 -9.83 10.34
CA ALA A 183 -16.10 -8.80 11.18
C ALA A 183 -14.80 -8.26 10.55
N PRO A 184 -14.86 -7.25 9.67
CA PRO A 184 -13.67 -6.65 9.10
C PRO A 184 -12.87 -5.92 10.18
N GLN A 185 -11.58 -6.19 10.25
CA GLN A 185 -10.65 -5.51 11.14
C GLN A 185 -10.17 -4.20 10.51
N GLN A 186 -10.02 -3.15 11.33
CA GLN A 186 -9.63 -1.84 10.84
C GLN A 186 -8.64 -1.18 11.78
N ILE A 187 -7.53 -0.67 11.23
CA ILE A 187 -6.64 0.25 11.95
C ILE A 187 -6.93 1.64 11.44
N LEU A 188 -7.29 2.54 12.34
CA LEU A 188 -7.53 3.94 12.01
C LEU A 188 -6.19 4.66 11.87
N ILE A 189 -6.03 5.39 10.77
CA ILE A 189 -4.83 6.17 10.47
C ILE A 189 -5.20 7.65 10.64
N PRO A 190 -4.76 8.30 11.74
CA PRO A 190 -5.12 9.68 12.03
C PRO A 190 -4.37 10.67 11.13
N ARG A 191 -4.89 11.89 11.05
CA ARG A 191 -4.11 13.03 10.55
C ARG A 191 -3.28 13.59 11.70
N VAL A 192 -1.95 13.54 11.60
CA VAL A 192 -1.04 13.89 12.68
C VAL A 192 -0.28 15.17 12.34
N ILE A 193 -0.43 16.19 13.17
CA ILE A 193 0.31 17.45 13.06
C ILE A 193 1.29 17.56 14.23
N VAL A 194 2.58 17.68 13.96
CA VAL A 194 3.63 17.83 14.99
C VAL A 194 4.30 19.20 14.81
N ASP A 195 4.23 20.03 15.85
CA ASP A 195 4.79 21.39 15.84
C ASP A 195 4.33 22.21 14.61
N GLY A 196 3.07 22.04 14.22
CA GLY A 196 2.44 22.71 13.07
C GLY A 196 2.71 22.07 11.70
N VAL A 197 3.46 20.96 11.64
CA VAL A 197 3.77 20.24 10.40
C VAL A 197 2.92 18.98 10.30
N ASP A 198 2.16 18.83 9.22
CA ASP A 198 1.45 17.59 8.91
C ASP A 198 2.45 16.48 8.54
N LEU A 199 2.29 15.32 9.16
CA LEU A 199 3.13 14.16 8.86
C LEU A 199 2.62 13.34 7.66
N ASP A 200 1.48 13.73 7.08
CA ASP A 200 0.86 13.15 5.88
C ASP A 200 0.68 11.62 5.97
N PHE A 201 0.26 11.12 7.13
CA PHE A 201 -0.05 9.71 7.31
C PHE A 201 -0.98 9.23 6.19
N MET A 202 -0.66 8.11 5.55
CA MET A 202 -1.45 7.57 4.45
C MET A 202 -1.45 6.05 4.41
N SER A 203 -2.46 5.49 3.76
CA SER A 203 -2.52 4.07 3.43
C SER A 203 -2.91 3.87 1.97
N ARG A 204 -2.45 2.76 1.39
CA ARG A 204 -2.80 2.31 0.04
C ARG A 204 -2.93 0.80 0.00
N SER A 205 -4.01 0.32 -0.59
CA SER A 205 -4.21 -1.11 -0.83
C SER A 205 -4.35 -1.38 -2.33
N PHE A 206 -3.71 -2.45 -2.79
CA PHE A 206 -3.85 -2.96 -4.15
C PHE A 206 -3.49 -4.44 -4.19
N GLY A 207 -3.83 -5.12 -5.28
CA GLY A 207 -3.51 -6.54 -5.43
C GLY A 207 -3.13 -6.91 -6.85
N LEU A 208 -2.51 -8.07 -6.96
CA LEU A 208 -2.18 -8.78 -8.19
C LEU A 208 -2.46 -10.27 -7.97
N THR A 209 -2.25 -11.11 -8.98
CA THR A 209 -2.50 -12.56 -8.88
C THR A 209 -1.79 -13.19 -7.68
N GLY A 210 -2.60 -13.72 -6.74
CA GLY A 210 -2.13 -14.39 -5.53
C GLY A 210 -1.75 -13.48 -4.36
N VAL A 211 -1.71 -12.16 -4.54
CA VAL A 211 -1.19 -11.21 -3.53
C VAL A 211 -2.13 -10.03 -3.34
N ASN A 212 -2.45 -9.70 -2.10
CA ASN A 212 -2.99 -8.40 -1.71
C ASN A 212 -1.98 -7.66 -0.83
N VAL A 213 -1.88 -6.35 -1.03
CA VAL A 213 -0.83 -5.49 -0.48
C VAL A 213 -1.47 -4.34 0.26
N ASN A 214 -0.99 -4.06 1.46
CA ASN A 214 -1.30 -2.84 2.21
C ASN A 214 0.01 -2.08 2.45
N LEU A 215 0.10 -0.87 1.91
CA LEU A 215 1.16 0.09 2.17
C LEU A 215 0.65 1.12 3.17
N VAL A 216 1.49 1.50 4.13
CA VAL A 216 1.18 2.58 5.07
C VAL A 216 2.41 3.45 5.27
N TRP A 217 2.22 4.77 5.30
CA TRP A 217 3.19 5.75 5.76
C TRP A 217 2.76 6.27 7.14
N HIS A 218 3.59 6.03 8.14
CA HIS A 218 3.33 6.30 9.56
C HIS A 218 4.62 6.75 10.28
N PRO A 219 5.24 7.86 9.86
CA PRO A 219 6.59 8.23 10.30
C PRO A 219 6.66 8.36 11.82
N GLY A 220 7.47 7.50 12.45
CA GLY A 220 7.70 7.51 13.89
C GLY A 220 6.56 6.96 14.75
N TRP A 221 5.54 6.32 14.17
CA TRP A 221 4.44 5.71 14.92
C TRP A 221 4.26 4.23 14.58
N PRO A 222 4.75 3.31 15.42
CA PRO A 222 4.68 1.88 15.18
C PRO A 222 3.25 1.37 14.93
N ILE A 223 3.13 0.27 14.19
CA ILE A 223 1.86 -0.42 13.92
C ILE A 223 1.95 -1.86 14.42
N THR A 224 0.97 -2.27 15.22
CA THR A 224 0.68 -3.67 15.56
C THR A 224 -0.40 -4.17 14.60
N HIS A 225 -0.01 -4.97 13.62
CA HIS A 225 -0.90 -5.42 12.55
C HIS A 225 -1.53 -6.77 12.94
N PRO A 226 -2.86 -6.85 13.18
CA PRO A 226 -3.49 -8.04 13.77
C PRO A 226 -3.27 -9.30 12.93
N GLN A 227 -3.33 -9.19 11.60
CA GLN A 227 -3.10 -10.34 10.73
C GLN A 227 -1.64 -10.80 10.69
N VAL A 228 -0.67 -9.95 11.01
CA VAL A 228 0.73 -10.37 11.12
C VAL A 228 0.92 -11.17 12.40
N ASP A 229 0.34 -10.71 13.51
CA ASP A 229 0.47 -11.35 14.82
C ASP A 229 -0.09 -12.78 14.83
N VAL A 230 -1.16 -13.03 14.06
CA VAL A 230 -1.76 -14.37 13.92
C VAL A 230 -1.24 -15.16 12.70
N GLY A 231 -0.17 -14.70 12.03
CA GLY A 231 0.47 -15.40 10.92
C GLY A 231 -0.38 -15.48 9.62
N ARG A 232 -1.34 -14.57 9.44
CA ARG A 232 -2.20 -14.47 8.25
C ARG A 232 -1.68 -13.47 7.21
N ALA A 233 -0.80 -12.57 7.62
CA ALA A 233 -0.11 -11.61 6.76
C ALA A 233 1.39 -11.62 7.07
N ALA A 234 2.19 -11.11 6.16
CA ALA A 234 3.62 -10.89 6.37
C ALA A 234 3.97 -9.40 6.21
N ARG A 235 4.83 -8.89 7.11
CA ARG A 235 5.40 -7.54 6.99
C ARG A 235 6.75 -7.61 6.29
N LEU A 236 6.83 -7.12 5.05
CA LEU A 236 8.05 -7.16 4.22
C LEU A 236 8.98 -5.95 4.44
N TRP A 237 8.48 -4.88 5.07
CA TRP A 237 9.21 -3.62 5.35
C TRP A 237 8.64 -2.98 6.62
N PRO A 238 9.43 -2.32 7.50
CA PRO A 238 10.85 -1.91 7.34
C PRO A 238 11.90 -2.93 7.78
N GLU A 239 11.46 -4.07 8.33
CA GLU A 239 12.35 -5.13 8.80
C GLU A 239 12.11 -6.41 7.99
N PRO A 240 12.70 -6.53 6.79
CA PRO A 240 12.57 -7.74 5.98
C PRO A 240 13.11 -8.94 6.73
N HIS A 241 12.29 -9.98 6.85
CA HIS A 241 12.66 -11.27 7.43
C HIS A 241 12.24 -12.40 6.48
N PRO A 242 12.80 -13.61 6.60
CA PRO A 242 12.37 -14.73 5.79
C PRO A 242 10.89 -15.05 6.03
N VAL A 243 10.15 -15.29 4.94
CA VAL A 243 8.72 -15.60 4.97
C VAL A 243 8.48 -16.78 4.04
N ASP A 244 7.74 -17.78 4.50
CA ASP A 244 7.16 -18.77 3.58
C ASP A 244 5.83 -18.24 3.05
N PHE A 245 5.88 -17.61 1.87
CA PHE A 245 4.71 -16.98 1.29
C PHE A 245 3.61 -17.99 0.98
N GLY A 246 3.99 -19.19 0.54
CA GLY A 246 3.05 -20.22 0.10
C GLY A 246 2.22 -20.82 1.24
N THR A 247 2.73 -20.75 2.47
CA THR A 247 2.01 -21.23 3.67
C THR A 247 1.11 -20.19 4.32
N LEU A 248 1.18 -18.92 3.89
CA LEU A 248 0.21 -17.91 4.32
C LEU A 248 -1.21 -18.36 3.94
N PRO A 249 -2.21 -18.19 4.82
CA PRO A 249 -3.59 -18.48 4.47
C PRO A 249 -4.10 -17.45 3.45
N ILE A 250 -5.07 -17.89 2.65
CA ILE A 250 -5.83 -16.98 1.80
C ILE A 250 -6.69 -16.09 2.71
N VAL A 251 -6.67 -14.79 2.44
CA VAL A 251 -7.40 -13.75 3.16
C VAL A 251 -8.21 -12.96 2.15
N ALA A 252 -9.49 -12.72 2.44
CA ALA A 252 -10.28 -11.84 1.58
C ALA A 252 -9.79 -10.39 1.75
N PRO A 253 -9.67 -9.59 0.67
CA PRO A 253 -9.13 -8.22 0.76
C PRO A 253 -9.90 -7.29 1.71
N LYS A 254 -11.17 -7.63 2.02
CA LYS A 254 -12.04 -6.87 2.92
C LYS A 254 -11.89 -7.27 4.39
N GLU A 255 -11.16 -8.33 4.71
CA GLU A 255 -10.95 -8.77 6.11
C GLU A 255 -10.18 -7.75 6.94
N PHE A 256 -9.32 -6.96 6.30
CA PHE A 256 -8.52 -5.97 6.97
C PHE A 256 -8.34 -4.72 6.11
N SER A 257 -8.43 -3.54 6.73
CA SER A 257 -8.13 -2.28 6.04
C SER A 257 -7.52 -1.23 6.98
N PHE A 258 -6.78 -0.30 6.38
CA PHE A 258 -6.34 0.93 7.04
C PHE A 258 -7.29 2.06 6.65
N TRP A 259 -7.89 2.72 7.63
CA TRP A 259 -8.84 3.79 7.37
C TRP A 259 -8.24 5.17 7.69
N VAL A 260 -7.87 5.90 6.65
CA VAL A 260 -7.26 7.23 6.76
C VAL A 260 -8.31 8.31 7.04
N GLY A 261 -8.03 9.18 8.01
CA GLY A 261 -8.81 10.40 8.28
C GLY A 261 -10.13 10.17 9.01
N ALA A 262 -10.37 8.96 9.53
CA ALA A 262 -11.56 8.64 10.33
C ALA A 262 -11.48 9.19 11.75
N VAL A 263 -10.26 9.26 12.31
CA VAL A 263 -9.99 9.97 13.57
C VAL A 263 -9.64 11.40 13.21
N GLY A 264 -10.21 12.37 13.94
CA GLY A 264 -9.95 13.79 13.73
C GLY A 264 -8.47 14.15 13.75
N GLU A 265 -8.18 15.41 13.45
CA GLU A 265 -6.81 15.95 13.50
C GLU A 265 -6.22 15.83 14.91
N LEU A 266 -5.06 15.17 15.01
CA LEU A 266 -4.29 15.05 16.25
C LEU A 266 -3.08 15.97 16.19
N ALA A 267 -3.07 16.99 17.04
CA ALA A 267 -1.98 17.95 17.14
C ALA A 267 -1.07 17.65 18.35
N TYR A 268 0.24 17.61 18.11
CA TYR A 268 1.27 17.31 19.10
C TYR A 268 2.40 18.33 19.06
N THR A 269 3.14 18.43 20.16
CA THR A 269 4.54 18.87 20.12
C THR A 269 5.42 17.67 19.83
N THR A 270 6.66 17.86 19.38
CA THR A 270 7.62 16.75 19.20
C THR A 270 7.70 15.86 20.45
N ALA A 271 7.73 16.46 21.64
CA ALA A 271 7.83 15.72 22.90
C ALA A 271 6.55 14.93 23.25
N SER A 272 5.35 15.47 22.97
CA SER A 272 4.11 14.72 23.20
C SER A 272 3.86 13.66 22.13
N PHE A 273 4.26 13.91 20.88
CA PHE A 273 4.23 12.93 19.81
C PHE A 273 5.09 11.71 20.16
N ALA A 274 6.34 11.92 20.59
CA ALA A 274 7.24 10.84 20.99
C ALA A 274 6.74 10.00 22.17
N ARG A 275 5.84 10.55 23.02
CA ARG A 275 5.16 9.78 24.07
C ARG A 275 3.96 9.03 23.53
N ALA A 276 3.12 9.69 22.72
CA ALA A 276 1.94 9.07 22.12
C ALA A 276 2.31 7.89 21.22
N SER A 277 3.39 8.00 20.46
CA SER A 277 3.87 6.95 19.56
C SER A 277 4.53 5.76 20.26
N GLN A 278 4.65 5.76 21.59
CA GLN A 278 5.03 4.57 22.34
C GLN A 278 3.93 3.50 22.33
N LEU A 279 2.67 3.91 22.14
CA LEU A 279 1.56 2.99 21.91
C LEU A 279 1.38 2.78 20.41
N PRO A 280 1.58 1.55 19.88
CA PRO A 280 1.39 1.28 18.46
C PRO A 280 -0.05 1.52 18.01
N LEU A 281 -0.23 1.94 16.76
CA LEU A 281 -1.54 1.89 16.10
C LEU A 281 -1.95 0.42 15.95
N SER A 282 -3.16 0.07 16.39
CA SER A 282 -3.69 -1.29 16.33
C SER A 282 -5.22 -1.28 16.18
N VAL A 283 -5.85 -2.45 16.08
CA VAL A 283 -7.32 -2.57 16.03
C VAL A 283 -7.99 -2.31 17.38
N ASP A 284 -7.29 -2.62 18.47
CA ASP A 284 -7.80 -2.51 19.84
C ASP A 284 -7.44 -1.16 20.49
N ALA A 285 -6.46 -0.45 19.92
CA ALA A 285 -6.08 0.88 20.35
C ALA A 285 -6.89 1.93 19.57
N ASP A 286 -7.90 2.50 20.22
CA ASP A 286 -8.49 3.75 19.73
C ASP A 286 -7.42 4.84 19.75
N PRO A 287 -7.07 5.47 18.62
CA PRO A 287 -6.12 6.59 18.62
C PRO A 287 -6.57 7.74 19.55
N ILE A 288 -7.87 7.82 19.88
CA ILE A 288 -8.45 8.72 20.87
C ILE A 288 -8.14 8.25 22.30
N ALA A 289 -8.17 6.94 22.59
CA ALA A 289 -7.76 6.42 23.90
C ALA A 289 -6.25 6.62 24.14
N ALA A 290 -5.42 6.52 23.08
CA ALA A 290 -4.02 6.92 23.12
C ALA A 290 -3.84 8.44 23.42
N PHE A 291 -4.78 9.26 22.96
CA PHE A 291 -4.77 10.73 23.12
C PHE A 291 -5.16 11.19 24.53
N PHE A 292 -6.20 10.59 25.13
CA PHE A 292 -6.68 11.00 26.46
C PHE A 292 -6.06 10.22 27.61
N GLY A 293 -5.25 9.18 27.32
CA GLY A 293 -4.92 8.15 28.29
C GLY A 293 -6.18 7.35 28.67
N ASN A 294 -6.01 6.17 29.26
CA ASN A 294 -7.12 5.48 29.90
C ASN A 294 -7.60 6.33 31.09
N ALA A 295 -8.47 7.31 30.86
CA ALA A 295 -9.12 8.12 31.88
C ALA A 295 -10.22 7.34 32.62
N GLY A 296 -10.15 6.01 32.63
CA GLY A 296 -11.21 5.12 33.09
C GLY A 296 -10.65 3.82 33.64
N GLU A 297 -9.93 3.91 34.76
CA GLU A 297 -9.83 2.83 35.75
C GLU A 297 -9.33 3.38 37.10
N ASP A 298 -10.02 4.41 37.61
CA ASP A 298 -10.10 4.67 39.05
C ASP A 298 -11.56 4.47 39.48
N VAL A 299 -12.04 3.22 39.40
CA VAL A 299 -13.26 2.82 40.11
C VAL A 299 -12.85 2.57 41.55
N GLN A 300 -13.24 3.49 42.42
CA GLN A 300 -13.16 3.34 43.87
C GLN A 300 -13.78 2.01 44.32
N GLU A 301 -12.95 1.06 44.74
CA GLU A 301 -13.36 0.04 45.71
C GLU A 301 -13.72 0.73 47.03
N GLY A 302 -15.01 0.88 47.31
CA GLY A 302 -15.41 1.59 48.53
C GLY A 302 -16.91 1.66 48.75
N SER A 303 -17.61 0.53 48.77
CA SER A 303 -18.97 0.47 49.33
C SER A 303 -19.16 -0.85 50.07
N GLN A 304 -18.79 -0.85 51.35
CA GLN A 304 -19.21 -1.88 52.30
C GLN A 304 -20.75 -1.86 52.44
N PRO A 305 -21.43 -3.02 52.40
CA PRO A 305 -22.83 -3.10 52.77
C PRO A 305 -22.99 -2.91 54.30
N PRO A 306 -24.11 -2.32 54.77
CA PRO A 306 -24.32 -2.09 56.18
C PRO A 306 -24.52 -3.41 56.93
N ALA A 307 -23.91 -3.48 58.12
CA ALA A 307 -24.07 -4.56 59.07
C ALA A 307 -25.53 -4.69 59.53
N VAL A 308 -26.09 -5.88 59.40
CA VAL A 308 -27.33 -6.28 60.07
C VAL A 308 -26.95 -6.67 61.49
N ALA A 309 -27.47 -5.94 62.48
CA ALA A 309 -27.37 -6.26 63.90
C ALA A 309 -28.65 -6.98 64.37
N PRO A 310 -28.58 -7.77 65.46
CA PRO A 310 -29.49 -8.88 65.78
C PRO A 310 -30.89 -8.47 66.25
#